data_AF-A0A150PP23-F1
#
_entry.id   AF-A0A150PP23-F1
#
_cell.length_a   1.000
_cell.length_b   1.000
_cell.length_c   1.000
_cell.angle_alpha   90.00
_cell.angle_beta   90.00
_cell.angle_gamma   90.00
#
_symmetry.space_group_name_H-M   'P 1'
#
loop_
_entity.id
_entity.type
_entity.pdbx_description
1 polymer ?
#
loop_
_entity_poly.entity_id
_entity_poly.type
_entity_poly.pdbx_seq_one_letter_code
_entity_poly.pdbx_strand_id
1 'polypeptide(L)'
;PERASAQQTSDRVSVDGKGIVGGALLGGEVVMLTMGAIGVERAWPYLVFGGLGAVGGGVAGYFIEASEPPAEVPLYMLAGGMALVIPTLVVTLNATAYKPPASDQSEPIRNEPAAEPPQPGVNVQITSDAAPLLRGTRWEEPRLGLVDVTPRRVALGMPALSLRPLYSQDEMFKFGVAQGHELRVPVLRASF
;
A
#
# COMPACT_ATOMS: atom_id res chain seq x y z
N PRO A 1 -39.10 39.00 35.59
CA PRO A 1 -39.07 37.57 35.90
C PRO A 1 -40.12 36.80 35.08
N GLU A 2 -39.71 36.27 33.93
CA GLU A 2 -40.39 35.11 33.34
C GLU A 2 -39.35 34.43 32.45
N ARG A 3 -39.08 33.15 32.74
CA ARG A 3 -37.90 32.43 32.28
C ARG A 3 -38.02 32.17 30.78
N ALA A 4 -37.00 32.56 30.02
CA ALA A 4 -36.71 31.93 28.75
C ALA A 4 -36.55 30.43 29.02
N SER A 5 -37.55 29.65 28.65
CA SER A 5 -37.40 28.21 28.46
C SER A 5 -36.37 28.04 27.35
N ALA A 6 -35.12 27.79 27.72
CA ALA A 6 -34.11 27.33 26.79
C ALA A 6 -34.70 26.09 26.11
N GLN A 7 -34.99 26.22 24.82
CA GLN A 7 -35.37 25.11 23.96
C GLN A 7 -34.14 24.21 23.87
N GLN A 8 -33.97 23.32 24.84
CA GLN A 8 -32.96 22.28 24.86
C GLN A 8 -33.40 21.18 23.89
N THR A 9 -33.56 21.54 22.62
CA THR A 9 -33.84 20.62 21.53
C THR A 9 -32.56 19.86 21.23
N SER A 10 -32.36 18.78 21.97
CA SER A 10 -31.96 17.47 21.44
C SER A 10 -30.83 17.44 20.40
N ASP A 11 -29.66 18.00 20.71
CA ASP A 11 -28.40 17.62 20.04
C ASP A 11 -27.85 16.30 20.64
N ARG A 12 -28.75 15.33 20.88
CA ARG A 12 -28.39 14.01 21.39
C ARG A 12 -27.84 13.21 20.23
N VAL A 13 -26.55 12.91 20.28
CA VAL A 13 -25.89 11.98 19.37
C VAL A 13 -26.65 10.65 19.40
N SER A 14 -27.26 10.28 18.28
CA SER A 14 -27.94 8.98 18.16
C SER A 14 -26.92 7.87 18.41
N VAL A 15 -27.28 6.93 19.28
CA VAL A 15 -26.44 5.80 19.72
C VAL A 15 -26.65 4.57 18.85
N ASP A 16 -27.76 4.54 18.11
CA ASP A 16 -28.27 3.37 17.41
C ASP A 16 -27.25 2.78 16.42
N GLY A 17 -26.86 1.52 16.65
CA GLY A 17 -25.93 0.75 15.81
C GLY A 17 -24.45 1.13 15.92
N LYS A 18 -24.07 2.19 16.65
CA LYS A 18 -22.66 2.62 16.76
C LYS A 18 -21.80 1.66 17.57
N GLY A 19 -22.38 1.02 18.57
CA GLY A 19 -21.76 -0.01 19.39
C GLY A 19 -21.58 -1.30 18.60
N ILE A 20 -22.55 -1.69 17.78
CA ILE A 20 -22.42 -2.85 16.87
C ILE A 20 -21.29 -2.61 15.87
N VAL A 21 -21.33 -1.50 15.14
CA VAL A 21 -20.31 -1.18 14.12
C VAL A 21 -18.94 -0.97 14.77
N GLY A 22 -18.89 -0.21 15.88
CA GLY A 22 -17.66 0.04 16.62
C GLY A 22 -17.08 -1.22 17.25
N GLY A 23 -17.93 -2.07 17.81
CA GLY A 23 -17.55 -3.37 18.34
C GLY A 23 -17.02 -4.30 17.25
N ALA A 24 -17.66 -4.32 16.07
CA ALA A 24 -17.20 -5.12 14.94
C ALA A 24 -15.83 -4.65 14.42
N LEU A 25 -15.65 -3.34 14.26
CA LEU A 25 -14.34 -2.78 13.91
C LEU A 25 -13.31 -3.14 14.97
N LEU A 26 -13.54 -2.77 16.23
CA LEU A 26 -12.60 -3.01 17.33
C LEU A 26 -12.25 -4.50 17.48
N GLY A 27 -13.24 -5.41 17.37
CA GLY A 27 -13.03 -6.85 17.47
C GLY A 27 -12.17 -7.41 16.33
N GLY A 28 -12.38 -6.96 15.09
CA GLY A 28 -11.53 -7.35 13.96
C GLY A 28 -10.11 -6.81 14.10
N GLU A 29 -10.00 -5.52 14.44
CA GLU A 29 -8.74 -4.80 14.61
C GLU A 29 -7.86 -5.43 15.69
N VAL A 30 -8.41 -5.78 16.86
CA VAL A 30 -7.65 -6.44 17.94
C VAL A 30 -7.02 -7.76 17.46
N VAL A 31 -7.77 -8.55 16.70
CA VAL A 31 -7.29 -9.85 16.20
C VAL A 31 -6.25 -9.66 15.08
N MET A 32 -6.55 -8.82 14.09
CA MET A 32 -5.67 -8.58 12.94
C MET A 32 -4.38 -7.88 13.35
N LEU A 33 -4.44 -6.89 14.24
CA LEU A 33 -3.26 -6.19 14.76
C LEU A 33 -2.37 -7.15 15.54
N THR A 34 -2.95 -8.02 16.40
CA THR A 34 -2.18 -9.03 17.13
C THR A 34 -1.46 -9.99 16.19
N MET A 35 -2.16 -10.51 15.17
CA MET A 35 -1.56 -11.41 14.17
C MET A 35 -0.45 -10.72 13.37
N GLY A 36 -0.67 -9.47 12.97
CA GLY A 36 0.34 -8.69 12.27
C GLY A 36 1.55 -8.38 13.17
N ALA A 37 1.32 -8.09 14.45
CA ALA A 37 2.37 -7.82 15.42
C ALA A 37 3.26 -9.05 15.68
N ILE A 38 2.69 -10.26 15.67
CA ILE A 38 3.46 -11.53 15.77
C ILE A 38 4.02 -12.00 14.41
N GLY A 39 3.76 -11.27 13.32
CA GLY A 39 4.35 -11.52 12.01
C GLY A 39 3.70 -12.64 11.20
N VAL A 40 2.37 -12.82 11.28
CA VAL A 40 1.67 -13.80 10.42
C VAL A 40 1.80 -13.36 8.95
N GLU A 41 2.54 -14.11 8.13
CA GLU A 41 2.85 -13.68 6.75
C GLU A 41 1.76 -14.05 5.73
N ARG A 42 0.90 -15.01 6.05
CA ARG A 42 -0.17 -15.47 5.15
C ARG A 42 -1.39 -14.57 5.28
N ALA A 43 -2.05 -14.24 4.17
CA ALA A 43 -3.23 -13.35 4.18
C ALA A 43 -4.53 -14.03 4.64
N TRP A 44 -4.73 -15.32 4.36
CA TRP A 44 -5.98 -16.03 4.69
C TRP A 44 -6.37 -16.03 6.19
N PRO A 45 -5.43 -16.14 7.17
CA PRO A 45 -5.76 -16.09 8.60
C PRO A 45 -6.35 -14.74 9.00
N TYR A 46 -5.89 -13.64 8.40
CA TYR A 46 -6.45 -12.32 8.67
C TYR A 46 -7.92 -12.24 8.28
N LEU A 47 -8.31 -12.85 7.16
CA LEU A 47 -9.72 -12.90 6.75
C LEU A 47 -10.57 -13.72 7.71
N VAL A 48 -10.10 -14.92 8.09
CA VAL A 48 -10.89 -15.84 8.93
C VAL A 48 -10.96 -15.35 10.38
N PHE A 49 -9.81 -15.11 11.01
CA PHE A 49 -9.75 -14.72 12.41
C PHE A 49 -10.14 -13.26 12.61
N GLY A 50 -9.75 -12.36 11.68
CA GLY A 50 -10.22 -10.97 11.70
C GLY A 50 -11.73 -10.88 11.48
N GLY A 51 -12.28 -11.65 10.53
CA GLY A 51 -13.73 -11.74 10.34
C GLY A 51 -14.46 -12.31 11.56
N LEU A 52 -13.94 -13.38 12.16
CA LEU A 52 -14.49 -13.94 13.40
C LEU A 52 -14.44 -12.95 14.56
N GLY A 53 -13.32 -12.24 14.71
CA GLY A 53 -13.15 -11.17 15.69
C GLY A 53 -14.16 -10.05 15.48
N ALA A 54 -14.41 -9.65 14.23
CA ALA A 54 -15.41 -8.63 13.90
C ALA A 54 -16.84 -9.09 14.21
N VAL A 55 -17.20 -10.34 13.90
CA VAL A 55 -18.51 -10.88 14.28
C VAL A 55 -18.66 -10.92 15.80
N GLY A 56 -17.66 -11.45 16.52
CA GLY A 56 -17.68 -11.50 17.98
C GLY A 56 -17.75 -10.11 18.62
N GLY A 57 -16.99 -9.16 18.08
CA GLY A 57 -17.01 -7.76 18.51
C GLY A 57 -18.34 -7.07 18.23
N GLY A 58 -18.98 -7.34 17.09
CA GLY A 58 -20.31 -6.80 16.77
C GLY A 58 -21.39 -7.35 17.70
N VAL A 59 -21.34 -8.64 18.04
CA VAL A 59 -22.24 -9.25 19.04
C VAL A 59 -22.02 -8.62 20.42
N ALA A 60 -20.76 -8.43 20.84
CA ALA A 60 -20.45 -7.73 22.08
C ALA A 60 -20.99 -6.28 22.05
N GLY A 61 -20.82 -5.59 20.93
CA GLY A 61 -21.34 -4.24 20.69
C GLY A 61 -22.86 -4.15 20.80
N TYR A 62 -23.59 -5.14 20.28
CA TYR A 62 -25.03 -5.26 20.44
C TYR A 62 -25.44 -5.36 21.92
N PHE A 63 -24.79 -6.22 22.69
CA PHE A 63 -25.08 -6.36 24.12
C PHE A 63 -24.71 -5.09 24.92
N ILE A 64 -23.69 -4.36 24.49
CA ILE A 64 -23.35 -3.06 25.07
C ILE A 64 -24.47 -2.06 24.79
N GLU A 65 -24.96 -1.93 23.56
CA GLU A 65 -26.10 -1.04 23.26
C GLU A 65 -27.36 -1.44 24.03
N ALA A 66 -27.64 -2.74 24.13
CA ALA A 66 -28.79 -3.26 24.85
C ALA A 66 -28.78 -2.96 26.37
N SER A 67 -27.62 -2.59 26.92
CA SER A 67 -27.48 -2.17 28.33
C SER A 67 -27.80 -0.69 28.57
N GLU A 68 -28.23 0.04 27.53
CA GLU A 68 -28.54 1.48 27.55
C GLU A 68 -27.42 2.35 28.17
N PRO A 69 -26.16 2.21 27.72
CA PRO A 69 -25.04 2.96 28.26
C PRO A 69 -25.13 4.45 27.86
N PRO A 70 -24.35 5.31 28.51
CA PRO A 70 -24.14 6.67 28.04
C PRO A 70 -23.68 6.69 26.56
N ALA A 71 -24.16 7.67 25.79
CA ALA A 71 -23.95 7.76 24.34
C ALA A 71 -22.46 7.82 23.92
N GLU A 72 -21.60 8.22 24.85
CA GLU A 72 -20.16 8.32 24.68
C GLU A 72 -19.53 6.93 24.51
N VAL A 73 -20.06 5.88 25.15
CA VAL A 73 -19.43 4.55 25.11
C VAL A 73 -19.46 3.94 23.71
N PRO A 74 -20.63 3.84 23.03
CA PRO A 74 -20.67 3.34 21.66
C PRO A 74 -19.97 4.27 20.67
N LEU A 75 -19.98 5.57 20.96
CA LEU A 75 -19.23 6.56 20.17
C LEU A 75 -17.71 6.34 20.27
N TYR A 76 -17.17 6.08 21.46
CA TYR A 76 -15.75 5.80 21.66
C TYR A 76 -15.35 4.44 21.11
N MET A 77 -16.22 3.43 21.18
CA MET A 77 -15.95 2.15 20.50
C MET A 77 -15.84 2.33 18.98
N LEU A 78 -16.77 3.07 18.39
CA LEU A 78 -16.73 3.38 16.95
C LEU A 78 -15.47 4.19 16.60
N ALA A 79 -15.22 5.27 17.34
CA ALA A 79 -14.06 6.12 17.11
C ALA A 79 -12.75 5.35 17.29
N GLY A 80 -12.66 4.51 18.31
CA GLY A 80 -11.51 3.65 18.58
C GLY A 80 -11.29 2.63 17.47
N GLY A 81 -12.36 1.95 17.01
CA GLY A 81 -12.30 1.03 15.89
C GLY A 81 -11.77 1.72 14.62
N MET A 82 -12.33 2.88 14.27
CA MET A 82 -11.88 3.66 13.10
C MET A 82 -10.45 4.19 13.26
N ALA A 83 -10.03 4.57 14.47
CA ALA A 83 -8.68 5.04 14.73
C ALA A 83 -7.64 3.94 14.56
N LEU A 84 -7.99 2.68 14.87
CA LEU A 84 -7.08 1.53 14.74
C LEU A 84 -6.88 1.06 13.30
N VAL A 85 -7.79 1.39 12.38
CA VAL A 85 -7.72 0.96 10.97
C VAL A 85 -6.35 1.27 10.34
N ILE A 86 -5.84 2.48 10.52
CA ILE A 86 -4.55 2.88 9.91
C ILE A 86 -3.39 2.06 10.52
N PRO A 87 -3.18 2.04 11.85
CA PRO A 87 -2.19 1.19 12.48
C PRO A 87 -2.26 -0.28 12.06
N THR A 88 -3.46 -0.87 12.02
CA THR A 88 -3.63 -2.28 11.67
C THR A 88 -3.30 -2.53 10.21
N LEU A 89 -3.71 -1.65 9.29
CA LEU A 89 -3.28 -1.75 7.89
C LEU A 89 -1.76 -1.70 7.75
N VAL A 90 -1.09 -0.78 8.45
CA VAL A 90 0.37 -0.68 8.40
C VAL A 90 1.03 -1.97 8.90
N VAL A 91 0.59 -2.49 10.05
CA VAL A 91 1.17 -3.68 10.68
C VAL A 91 0.90 -4.94 9.85
N THR A 92 -0.34 -5.14 9.39
CA THR A 92 -0.74 -6.30 8.59
C THR A 92 -0.02 -6.30 7.23
N LEU A 93 0.02 -5.17 6.52
CA LEU A 93 0.70 -5.06 5.23
C LEU A 93 2.20 -5.29 5.35
N ASN A 94 2.82 -4.78 6.42
CA ASN A 94 4.23 -5.02 6.69
C ASN A 94 4.52 -6.50 6.97
N ALA A 95 3.65 -7.17 7.73
CA ALA A 95 3.79 -8.60 8.02
C ALA A 95 3.60 -9.48 6.78
N THR A 96 2.70 -9.10 5.86
CA THR A 96 2.41 -9.85 4.63
C THR A 96 3.23 -9.40 3.42
N ALA A 97 4.24 -8.55 3.60
CA ALA A 97 5.07 -8.07 2.52
C ALA A 97 5.82 -9.24 1.84
N TYR A 98 5.90 -9.19 0.51
CA TYR A 98 6.62 -10.21 -0.25
C TYR A 98 8.12 -10.18 0.09
N LYS A 99 8.65 -11.35 0.47
CA LYS A 99 10.08 -11.56 0.69
C LYS A 99 10.60 -12.43 -0.46
N PRO A 100 11.52 -11.93 -1.30
CA PRO A 100 12.09 -12.73 -2.38
C PRO A 100 12.82 -13.96 -1.81
N PRO A 101 12.74 -15.11 -2.50
CA PRO A 101 13.48 -16.29 -2.10
C PRO A 101 14.99 -15.99 -2.12
N ALA A 102 15.74 -16.66 -1.25
CA ALA A 102 17.18 -16.41 -1.08
C ALA A 102 18.00 -16.57 -2.38
N SER A 103 17.50 -17.34 -3.35
CA SER A 103 18.11 -17.49 -4.68
C SER A 103 18.10 -16.20 -5.51
N ASP A 104 17.15 -15.31 -5.25
CA ASP A 104 16.89 -14.11 -6.06
C ASP A 104 17.35 -12.85 -5.34
N GLN A 105 18.04 -13.01 -4.20
CA GLN A 105 18.70 -11.91 -3.51
C GLN A 105 19.94 -11.51 -4.33
N SER A 106 19.77 -10.51 -5.19
CA SER A 106 20.88 -9.89 -5.92
C SER A 106 21.97 -9.48 -4.93
N GLU A 107 23.16 -10.09 -5.03
CA GLU A 107 24.31 -9.60 -4.27
C GLU A 107 24.50 -8.11 -4.58
N PRO A 108 24.77 -7.27 -3.57
CA PRO A 108 25.10 -5.88 -3.83
C PRO A 108 26.29 -5.84 -4.79
N ILE A 109 26.12 -5.18 -5.94
CA ILE A 109 27.19 -5.02 -6.93
C ILE A 109 28.40 -4.42 -6.21
N ARG A 110 29.44 -5.23 -5.98
CA ARG A 110 30.75 -4.75 -5.54
C ARG A 110 31.33 -3.96 -6.70
N ASN A 111 31.19 -2.65 -6.65
CA ASN A 111 31.95 -1.71 -7.50
C ASN A 111 33.40 -1.63 -7.00
N GLU A 112 34.08 -2.76 -6.88
CA GLU A 112 35.53 -2.80 -6.71
C GLU A 112 36.14 -2.68 -8.12
N PRO A 113 36.94 -1.64 -8.42
CA PRO A 113 37.61 -1.53 -9.70
C PRO A 113 38.43 -2.80 -9.95
N ALA A 114 38.20 -3.47 -11.08
CA ALA A 114 39.05 -4.58 -11.50
C ALA A 114 40.49 -4.06 -11.62
N ALA A 115 41.47 -4.85 -11.16
CA ALA A 115 42.87 -4.48 -11.30
C ALA A 115 43.22 -4.30 -12.78
N GLU A 116 43.58 -3.07 -13.15
CA GLU A 116 44.00 -2.69 -14.49
C GLU A 116 45.21 -3.55 -14.92
N PRO A 117 45.16 -4.25 -16.06
CA PRO A 117 46.35 -4.91 -16.61
C PRO A 117 47.45 -3.86 -16.85
N PRO A 118 48.74 -4.18 -16.69
CA PRO A 118 49.81 -3.20 -16.89
C PRO A 118 49.82 -2.73 -18.36
N GLN A 119 49.29 -1.54 -18.61
CA GLN A 119 49.29 -0.92 -19.94
C GLN A 119 50.67 -0.28 -20.20
N PRO A 120 51.30 -0.51 -21.37
CA PRO A 120 52.56 0.13 -21.71
C PRO A 120 52.39 1.63 -21.91
N GLY A 121 52.85 2.42 -20.94
CA GLY A 121 53.61 3.65 -21.13
C GLY A 121 53.07 4.77 -22.03
N VAL A 122 51.75 4.94 -22.18
CA VAL A 122 51.20 6.13 -22.86
C VAL A 122 50.45 7.01 -21.85
N ASN A 123 51.13 8.05 -21.38
CA ASN A 123 50.55 9.07 -20.51
C ASN A 123 49.64 9.99 -21.33
N VAL A 124 48.34 9.68 -21.38
CA VAL A 124 47.30 10.65 -21.77
C VAL A 124 46.63 11.12 -20.48
N GLN A 125 47.01 12.32 -20.03
CA GLN A 125 46.30 13.02 -18.96
C GLN A 125 44.93 13.46 -19.50
N ILE A 126 43.91 12.63 -19.30
CA ILE A 126 42.53 13.04 -19.51
C ILE A 126 42.12 13.87 -18.28
N THR A 127 42.21 15.20 -18.41
CA THR A 127 41.58 16.13 -17.45
C THR A 127 40.07 16.14 -17.68
N SER A 128 39.38 15.09 -17.23
CA SER A 128 37.92 15.08 -17.17
C SER A 128 37.45 15.83 -15.94
N ASP A 129 37.26 17.14 -16.10
CA ASP A 129 36.65 18.06 -15.14
C ASP A 129 35.12 17.85 -15.02
N ALA A 130 34.67 16.60 -15.07
CA ALA A 130 33.26 16.20 -15.01
C ALA A 130 32.93 15.31 -13.80
N ALA A 131 33.90 15.09 -12.92
CA ALA A 131 33.71 14.35 -11.67
C ALA A 131 32.67 14.94 -10.68
N PRO A 132 32.29 16.24 -10.68
CA PRO A 132 31.29 16.73 -9.74
C PRO A 132 29.84 16.39 -10.12
N LEU A 133 29.54 16.09 -11.39
CA LEU A 133 28.16 16.00 -11.88
C LEU A 133 27.45 14.67 -11.60
N LEU A 134 28.18 13.65 -11.15
CA LEU A 134 27.63 12.30 -10.92
C LEU A 134 27.29 12.01 -9.44
N ARG A 135 27.41 12.99 -8.53
CA ARG A 135 27.13 12.79 -7.09
C ARG A 135 25.64 12.90 -6.71
N GLY A 136 24.72 12.98 -7.67
CA GLY A 136 23.32 13.38 -7.40
C GLY A 136 22.22 12.40 -7.80
N THR A 137 22.48 11.39 -8.61
CA THR A 137 21.42 10.49 -9.09
C THR A 137 21.20 9.36 -8.10
N ARG A 138 20.47 9.67 -7.04
CA ARG A 138 19.81 8.68 -6.19
C ARG A 138 18.97 7.79 -7.11
N TRP A 139 19.33 6.52 -7.21
CA TRP A 139 18.52 5.50 -7.88
C TRP A 139 17.21 5.40 -7.10
N GLU A 140 16.19 6.12 -7.55
CA GLU A 140 14.85 6.08 -6.99
C GLU A 140 14.20 4.81 -7.54
N GLU A 141 13.86 3.85 -6.68
CA GLU A 141 13.15 2.63 -7.07
C GLU A 141 11.92 3.02 -7.92
N PRO A 142 11.77 2.48 -9.14
CA PRO A 142 10.64 2.83 -9.98
C PRO A 142 9.35 2.30 -9.35
N ARG A 143 8.67 3.17 -8.61
CA ARG A 143 7.30 2.92 -8.13
C ARG A 143 6.38 2.99 -9.34
N LEU A 144 5.83 1.84 -9.74
CA LEU A 144 4.86 1.67 -10.82
C LEU A 144 3.46 2.20 -10.41
N GLY A 145 3.38 3.40 -9.85
CA GLY A 145 2.15 4.04 -9.39
C GLY A 145 1.59 5.04 -10.39
N LEU A 146 0.26 5.11 -10.53
CA LEU A 146 -0.42 6.15 -11.31
C LEU A 146 -0.27 7.54 -10.67
N VAL A 147 -0.15 7.59 -9.34
CA VAL A 147 0.10 8.80 -8.55
C VAL A 147 1.08 8.44 -7.44
N ASP A 148 2.14 9.23 -7.32
CA ASP A 148 3.13 9.10 -6.24
C ASP A 148 3.38 10.48 -5.63
N VAL A 149 3.19 10.58 -4.31
CA VAL A 149 3.31 11.82 -3.55
C VAL A 149 4.37 11.64 -2.48
N THR A 150 5.47 12.35 -2.64
CA THR A 150 6.59 12.40 -1.69
C THR A 150 6.62 13.80 -1.05
N PRO A 151 7.15 13.99 0.17
CA PRO A 151 7.18 15.30 0.85
C PRO A 151 7.83 16.46 0.06
N ARG A 152 8.51 16.18 -1.05
CA ARG A 152 9.19 17.18 -1.89
C ARG A 152 8.92 17.02 -3.39
N ARG A 153 8.07 16.07 -3.81
CA ARG A 153 7.79 15.81 -5.23
C ARG A 153 6.41 15.21 -5.44
N VAL A 154 5.79 15.56 -6.56
CA VAL A 154 4.60 14.88 -7.08
C VAL A 154 4.96 14.23 -8.40
N ALA A 155 4.71 12.94 -8.53
CA ALA A 155 4.84 12.23 -9.80
C ALA A 155 3.51 11.63 -10.23
N LEU A 156 3.23 11.74 -11.54
CA LEU A 156 2.03 11.21 -12.16
C LEU A 156 2.43 10.26 -13.29
N GLY A 157 1.89 9.04 -13.24
CA GLY A 157 2.06 8.01 -14.24
C GLY A 157 0.87 7.98 -15.20
N MET A 158 1.13 8.10 -16.50
CA MET A 158 0.12 7.97 -17.55
C MET A 158 0.29 6.64 -18.30
N PRO A 159 -0.71 5.73 -18.27
CA PRO A 159 -0.68 4.53 -19.08
C PRO A 159 -0.96 4.89 -20.55
N ALA A 160 -0.03 4.60 -21.44
CA ALA A 160 -0.26 4.65 -22.87
C ALA A 160 -0.66 3.25 -23.35
N LEU A 161 -1.76 3.12 -24.09
CA LEU A 161 -2.22 1.84 -24.65
C LEU A 161 -1.69 1.70 -26.07
N SER A 162 -1.01 0.59 -26.37
CA SER A 162 -0.54 0.26 -27.72
C SER A 162 -1.03 -1.12 -28.13
N LEU A 163 -1.75 -1.19 -29.25
CA LEU A 163 -2.21 -2.43 -29.87
C LEU A 163 -1.30 -2.76 -31.05
N ARG A 164 -0.76 -3.98 -31.09
CA ARG A 164 0.03 -4.46 -32.23
C ARG A 164 -0.45 -5.84 -32.71
N PRO A 165 -0.44 -6.11 -34.03
CA PRO A 165 -0.65 -7.45 -34.54
C PRO A 165 0.46 -8.39 -34.06
N LEU A 166 0.10 -9.59 -33.62
CA LEU A 166 1.05 -10.61 -33.15
C LEU A 166 1.79 -11.30 -34.29
N TYR A 167 1.19 -11.35 -35.47
CA TYR A 167 1.73 -12.04 -36.64
C TYR A 167 1.76 -11.10 -37.83
N SER A 168 2.85 -11.18 -38.59
CA SER A 168 2.93 -10.55 -39.91
C SER A 168 2.12 -11.35 -40.95
N GLN A 169 1.77 -10.71 -42.07
CA GLN A 169 0.97 -11.38 -43.11
C GLN A 169 1.68 -12.63 -43.66
N ASP A 170 3.01 -12.58 -43.82
CA ASP A 170 3.81 -13.70 -44.31
C ASP A 170 3.77 -14.91 -43.35
N GLU A 171 3.75 -14.67 -42.04
CA GLU A 171 3.66 -15.71 -41.01
C GLU A 171 2.27 -16.34 -40.96
N MET A 172 1.21 -15.54 -41.16
CA MET A 172 -0.15 -16.07 -41.24
C MET A 172 -0.31 -17.05 -42.43
N PHE A 173 0.25 -16.71 -43.60
CA PHE A 173 0.21 -17.59 -44.77
C PHE A 173 1.09 -18.83 -44.59
N LYS A 174 2.25 -18.69 -43.95
CA LYS A 174 3.20 -19.80 -43.78
C LYS A 174 2.78 -20.80 -42.70
N PHE A 175 2.15 -20.32 -41.62
CA PHE A 175 1.87 -21.14 -40.44
C PHE A 175 0.37 -21.36 -40.18
N GLY A 176 -0.53 -20.75 -40.97
CA GLY A 176 -1.98 -20.93 -40.85
C GLY A 176 -2.55 -20.43 -39.52
N VAL A 177 -1.82 -19.57 -38.81
CA VAL A 177 -2.20 -19.05 -37.50
C VAL A 177 -3.21 -17.92 -37.63
N ALA A 178 -4.20 -17.90 -36.72
CA ALA A 178 -5.16 -16.80 -36.64
C ALA A 178 -4.47 -15.54 -36.08
N GLN A 179 -4.81 -14.37 -36.65
CA GLN A 179 -4.25 -13.10 -36.21
C GLN A 179 -4.62 -12.81 -34.75
N GLY A 180 -3.61 -12.68 -33.90
CA GLY A 180 -3.77 -12.21 -32.53
C GLY A 180 -3.42 -10.73 -32.39
N HIS A 181 -3.93 -10.08 -31.35
CA HIS A 181 -3.57 -8.70 -31.00
C HIS A 181 -2.86 -8.69 -29.65
N GLU A 182 -1.68 -8.05 -29.59
CA GLU A 182 -0.96 -7.79 -28.35
C GLU A 182 -1.36 -6.41 -27.82
N LEU A 183 -1.81 -6.34 -26.57
CA LEU A 183 -2.06 -5.10 -25.84
C LEU A 183 -0.87 -4.80 -24.94
N ARG A 184 -0.15 -3.72 -25.22
CA ARG A 184 0.92 -3.20 -24.35
C ARG A 184 0.42 -1.97 -23.60
N VAL A 185 0.76 -1.91 -22.31
CA VAL A 185 0.38 -0.80 -21.42
C VAL A 185 1.65 -0.18 -20.78
N PRO A 186 2.52 0.49 -21.56
CA PRO A 186 3.63 1.26 -20.97
C PRO A 186 3.12 2.42 -20.09
N VAL A 187 3.76 2.63 -18.94
CA VAL A 187 3.47 3.77 -18.06
C VAL A 187 4.54 4.84 -18.26
N LEU A 188 4.14 6.02 -18.73
CA LEU A 188 5.00 7.20 -18.85
C LEU A 188 4.92 8.00 -17.55
N ARG A 189 6.06 8.49 -17.03
CA ARG A 189 6.12 9.22 -15.75
C ARG A 189 6.52 10.67 -15.98
N ALA A 190 5.75 11.60 -15.41
CA ALA A 190 6.13 13.00 -15.24
C ALA A 190 6.29 13.30 -13.74
N SER A 191 7.31 14.08 -13.36
CA SER A 191 7.56 14.48 -11.97
C SER A 191 7.83 15.98 -11.88
N PHE A 192 7.28 16.63 -10.86
CA PHE A 192 7.36 18.08 -10.62
C PHE A 192 7.89 18.37 -9.21
#